data_AF-A0A956FK17-F1
#
_entry.id   AF-A0A956FK17-F1
#
_cell.length_a   1.000
_cell.length_b   1.000
_cell.length_c   1.000
_cell.angle_alpha   90.00
_cell.angle_beta   90.00
_cell.angle_gamma   90.00
#
_symmetry.space_group_name_H-M   'P 1'
#
loop_
_entity.id
_entity.type
_entity.pdbx_description
1 polymer ?
#
loop_
_entity_poly.entity_id
_entity_poly.type
_entity_poly.pdbx_seq_one_letter_code
_entity_poly.pdbx_strand_id
1 'polypeptide(L)'
;MDTASRRALYNECDPAEPLEPDDPRNVDLDALTAKSPRGVVWAEKVAMRFELSAKPQYLLFTGLPGSGKSTELRRLLKRLSDPSGTNLLPILIDADRAIDLANPIGEMEIVAVVVHEVERAVLECEGKDPAEALEDGYLARLWRWLNSEVGLKSLGTSVTGANLAIELKNRPGFRDEVRRAVEPRLTRFLEDARSYVARLERRARTSTGKAGLVVAVDSLEKLRGMSTNWESVIDSAERVFGQQADHVQLPIHTVYTVPAALVARQKHVEFMPAIKVVDRDGRPNAAGINALRTLVNQRIPPDAREELFGSGDQQIRLLEHMIRRSGGYLRELVRSLREAIAEPRLPVDQGFVDRLFSRAIDDYRELVTVADFEWLARISVTKHMTVPDQQRRVDKERFLSQSVVLRYQNDRAWDDLHPAVAEIPGVKAAIERLRSSAEDLA
;
A
#
# COMPACT_ATOMS: atom_id res chain seq x y z
N MET A 1 -2.10 34.74 -1.73
CA MET A 1 -1.28 34.03 -0.73
C MET A 1 0.16 34.46 -0.91
N ASP A 2 0.88 34.66 0.18
CA ASP A 2 2.31 34.96 0.10
C ASP A 2 3.13 33.71 -0.31
N THR A 3 4.39 33.91 -0.66
CA THR A 3 5.28 32.82 -1.10
C THR A 3 5.51 31.76 -0.03
N ALA A 4 5.51 32.15 1.25
CA ALA A 4 5.72 31.23 2.35
C ALA A 4 4.53 30.28 2.52
N SER A 5 3.31 30.82 2.53
CA SER A 5 2.05 30.07 2.61
C SER A 5 1.89 29.15 1.40
N ARG A 6 2.23 29.64 0.21
CA ARG A 6 2.20 28.84 -1.02
C ARG A 6 3.17 27.67 -0.98
N ARG A 7 4.38 27.89 -0.45
CA ARG A 7 5.39 26.84 -0.25
C ARG A 7 4.94 25.80 0.78
N ALA A 8 4.36 26.24 1.90
CA ALA A 8 3.80 25.34 2.89
C ALA A 8 2.71 24.46 2.27
N LEU A 9 1.75 25.07 1.59
CA LEU A 9 0.66 24.36 0.91
C LEU A 9 1.15 23.38 -0.17
N TYR A 10 2.18 23.75 -0.93
CA TYR A 10 2.81 22.86 -1.92
C TYR A 10 3.40 21.60 -1.29
N ASN A 11 4.01 21.74 -0.11
CA ASN A 11 4.59 20.62 0.63
C ASN A 11 3.53 19.79 1.36
N GLU A 12 2.46 20.41 1.87
CA GLU A 12 1.33 19.70 2.48
C GLU A 12 0.49 18.92 1.45
N CYS A 13 0.56 19.30 0.17
CA CYS A 13 -0.02 18.56 -0.95
C CYS A 13 0.92 17.49 -1.51
N ASP A 14 1.78 16.86 -0.70
CA ASP A 14 2.60 15.75 -1.17
C ASP A 14 1.76 14.46 -1.39
N PRO A 15 1.75 13.89 -2.61
CA PRO A 15 1.02 12.66 -2.91
C PRO A 15 1.74 11.37 -2.46
N ALA A 16 3.01 11.45 -2.05
CA ALA A 16 3.80 10.34 -1.53
C ALA A 16 3.82 10.27 0.01
N GLU A 17 3.41 11.35 0.68
CA GLU A 17 3.36 11.43 2.14
C GLU A 17 2.15 10.64 2.70
N PRO A 18 2.39 9.62 3.54
CA PRO A 18 1.32 9.04 4.35
C PRO A 18 0.98 9.98 5.51
N LEU A 19 -0.30 10.07 5.87
CA LEU A 19 -0.76 10.98 6.92
C LEU A 19 -0.86 10.26 8.27
N GLU A 20 -0.46 10.95 9.33
CA GLU A 20 -0.61 10.45 10.70
C GLU A 20 -2.08 10.55 11.18
N PRO A 21 -2.52 9.73 12.14
CA PRO A 21 -3.93 9.69 12.58
C PRO A 21 -4.46 11.00 13.18
N ASP A 22 -3.58 11.81 13.76
CA ASP A 22 -3.84 13.12 14.36
C ASP A 22 -3.66 14.29 13.37
N ASP A 23 -3.19 14.01 12.15
CA ASP A 23 -3.10 15.02 11.10
C ASP A 23 -4.51 15.45 10.65
N PRO A 24 -4.83 16.76 10.66
CA PRO A 24 -6.15 17.25 10.25
C PRO A 24 -6.50 16.93 8.79
N ARG A 25 -5.51 16.72 7.92
CA ARG A 25 -5.69 16.27 6.53
C ARG A 25 -6.19 14.83 6.45
N ASN A 26 -5.99 14.03 7.51
CA ASN A 26 -6.32 12.60 7.55
C ASN A 26 -7.80 12.35 7.86
N VAL A 27 -8.66 12.66 6.90
CA VAL A 27 -10.10 12.39 7.02
C VAL A 27 -10.42 10.93 6.72
N ASP A 28 -11.27 10.33 7.55
CA ASP A 28 -11.86 9.01 7.26
C ASP A 28 -12.90 9.16 6.14
N LEU A 29 -12.42 9.10 4.90
CA LEU A 29 -13.25 9.27 3.71
C LEU A 29 -14.36 8.21 3.63
N ASP A 30 -14.14 7.04 4.21
CA ASP A 30 -15.07 5.92 4.12
C ASP A 30 -16.24 6.04 5.11
N ALA A 31 -16.04 6.76 6.22
CA ALA A 31 -17.06 7.05 7.23
C ALA A 31 -17.87 8.34 6.99
N LEU A 32 -17.56 9.13 5.95
CA LEU A 32 -18.20 10.44 5.71
C LEU A 32 -19.68 10.37 5.34
N THR A 33 -20.16 9.24 4.83
CA THR A 33 -21.55 9.10 4.36
C THR A 33 -22.12 7.74 4.74
N ALA A 34 -23.44 7.60 4.70
CA ALA A 34 -24.11 6.33 4.99
C ALA A 34 -23.67 5.17 4.07
N LYS A 35 -23.18 5.48 2.85
CA LYS A 35 -22.61 4.50 1.93
C LYS A 35 -21.14 4.82 1.69
N SER A 36 -20.24 3.97 2.21
CA SER A 36 -18.80 4.19 2.03
C SER A 36 -18.44 4.46 0.55
N PRO A 37 -17.72 5.56 0.25
CA PRO A 37 -17.15 5.87 -1.05
C PRO A 37 -16.32 4.75 -1.69
N ARG A 38 -15.64 3.94 -0.88
CA ARG A 38 -14.93 2.72 -1.32
C ARG A 38 -15.79 1.46 -1.24
N GLY A 39 -17.01 1.55 -0.70
CA GLY A 39 -17.91 0.40 -0.46
C GLY A 39 -17.55 -0.43 0.77
N VAL A 40 -16.49 -0.05 1.49
CA VAL A 40 -16.01 -0.69 2.71
C VAL A 40 -15.32 0.36 3.57
N VAL A 41 -15.47 0.29 4.89
CA VAL A 41 -14.65 1.05 5.84
C VAL A 41 -13.55 0.11 6.31
N TRP A 42 -12.40 0.13 5.63
CA TRP A 42 -11.40 -0.94 5.76
C TRP A 42 -10.81 -1.03 7.17
N ALA A 43 -10.38 0.10 7.73
CA ALA A 43 -9.76 0.15 9.06
C ALA A 43 -10.73 -0.38 10.13
N GLU A 44 -12.00 0.03 10.08
CA GLU A 44 -13.06 -0.45 10.98
C GLU A 44 -13.29 -1.95 10.84
N LYS A 45 -13.43 -2.46 9.61
CA LYS A 45 -13.64 -3.89 9.34
C LYS A 45 -12.50 -4.74 9.88
N VAL A 46 -11.25 -4.32 9.66
CA VAL A 46 -10.06 -5.04 10.13
C VAL A 46 -9.91 -4.94 11.64
N ALA A 47 -10.14 -3.76 12.21
CA ALA A 47 -10.12 -3.57 13.65
C ALA A 47 -11.11 -4.51 14.33
N MET A 48 -12.38 -4.52 13.92
CA MET A 48 -13.40 -5.44 14.47
C MET A 48 -12.95 -6.91 14.42
N ARG A 49 -12.30 -7.36 13.34
CA ARG A 49 -11.76 -8.72 13.24
C ARG A 49 -10.68 -9.00 14.28
N PHE A 50 -9.83 -8.01 14.58
CA PHE A 50 -8.73 -8.16 15.53
C PHE A 50 -9.25 -8.08 16.97
N GLU A 51 -10.17 -7.15 17.25
CA GLU A 51 -10.78 -6.93 18.56
C GLU A 51 -11.64 -8.12 19.02
N LEU A 52 -12.41 -8.73 18.11
CA LEU A 52 -13.31 -9.84 18.45
C LEU A 52 -12.61 -11.21 18.50
N SER A 53 -11.43 -11.34 17.92
CA SER A 53 -10.78 -12.65 17.81
C SER A 53 -9.99 -13.00 19.06
N ALA A 54 -10.29 -14.16 19.64
CA ALA A 54 -9.50 -14.72 20.73
C ALA A 54 -8.12 -15.26 20.26
N LYS A 55 -7.88 -15.35 18.94
CA LYS A 55 -6.64 -15.87 18.36
C LYS A 55 -5.92 -14.78 17.55
N PRO A 56 -4.57 -14.79 17.53
CA PRO A 56 -3.79 -13.96 16.63
C PRO A 56 -4.34 -13.97 15.20
N GLN A 57 -4.48 -12.79 14.61
CA GLN A 57 -4.97 -12.64 13.24
C GLN A 57 -3.81 -12.38 12.29
N TYR A 58 -3.76 -13.15 11.21
CA TYR A 58 -2.90 -12.91 10.06
C TYR A 58 -3.74 -12.32 8.92
N LEU A 59 -3.32 -11.17 8.42
CA LEU A 59 -3.99 -10.47 7.34
C LEU A 59 -3.01 -10.07 6.24
N LEU A 60 -3.37 -10.40 5.00
CA LEU A 60 -2.74 -9.82 3.83
C LEU A 60 -3.56 -8.63 3.35
N PHE A 61 -2.89 -7.51 3.11
CA PHE A 61 -3.51 -6.27 2.67
C PHE A 61 -2.87 -5.76 1.39
N THR A 62 -3.67 -5.36 0.43
CA THR A 62 -3.17 -4.76 -0.81
C THR A 62 -4.13 -3.72 -1.35
N GLY A 63 -3.75 -3.08 -2.43
CA GLY A 63 -4.46 -1.97 -3.04
C GLY A 63 -3.51 -1.25 -3.98
N LEU A 64 -4.09 -0.44 -4.87
CA LEU A 64 -3.31 0.29 -5.86
C LEU A 64 -2.26 1.18 -5.15
N PRO A 65 -1.06 1.38 -5.72
CA PRO A 65 -0.12 2.35 -5.16
C PRO A 65 -0.81 3.70 -4.99
N GLY A 66 -0.59 4.39 -3.87
CA GLY A 66 -1.20 5.70 -3.65
C GLY A 66 -2.69 5.70 -3.33
N SER A 67 -3.30 4.53 -3.09
CA SER A 67 -4.70 4.42 -2.65
C SER A 67 -4.94 4.83 -1.19
N GLY A 68 -3.87 5.06 -0.40
CA GLY A 68 -3.94 5.48 1.01
C GLY A 68 -3.58 4.39 2.04
N LYS A 69 -3.00 3.24 1.62
CA LYS A 69 -2.79 2.06 2.48
C LYS A 69 -2.07 2.39 3.78
N SER A 70 -0.93 3.08 3.65
CA SER A 70 -0.10 3.52 4.77
C SER A 70 -0.84 4.44 5.76
N THR A 71 -1.74 5.29 5.27
CA THR A 71 -2.58 6.15 6.09
C THR A 71 -3.66 5.34 6.83
N GLU A 72 -4.33 4.42 6.14
CA GLU A 72 -5.34 3.54 6.75
C GLU A 72 -4.73 2.55 7.75
N LEU A 73 -3.51 2.07 7.52
CA LEU A 73 -2.77 1.24 8.47
C LEU A 73 -2.48 2.00 9.77
N ARG A 74 -2.05 3.27 9.68
CA ARG A 74 -1.86 4.11 10.86
C ARG A 74 -3.17 4.34 11.61
N ARG A 75 -4.27 4.59 10.89
CA ARG A 75 -5.62 4.72 11.48
C ARG A 75 -6.02 3.43 12.23
N LEU A 76 -5.82 2.28 11.61
CA LEU A 76 -6.06 0.96 12.23
C LEU A 76 -5.23 0.80 13.51
N LEU A 77 -3.92 1.04 13.45
CA LEU A 77 -3.03 0.91 14.61
C LEU A 77 -3.41 1.88 15.74
N LYS A 78 -3.78 3.12 15.42
CA LYS A 78 -4.26 4.10 16.40
C LYS A 78 -5.49 3.57 17.13
N ARG A 79 -6.50 3.08 16.41
CA ARG A 79 -7.70 2.48 17.02
C ARG A 79 -7.35 1.29 17.92
N LEU A 80 -6.56 0.35 17.42
CA LEU A 80 -6.20 -0.86 18.18
C LEU A 80 -5.37 -0.56 19.43
N SER A 81 -4.69 0.58 19.47
CA SER A 81 -3.87 1.02 20.61
C SER A 81 -4.61 1.84 21.66
N ASP A 82 -5.89 2.17 21.42
CA ASP A 82 -6.71 2.95 22.33
C ASP A 82 -6.86 2.24 23.69
N PRO A 83 -6.46 2.88 24.81
CA PRO A 83 -6.61 2.32 26.16
C PRO A 83 -8.06 2.03 26.58
N SER A 84 -9.04 2.73 25.98
CA SER A 84 -10.47 2.50 26.22
C SER A 84 -11.03 1.33 25.40
N GLY A 85 -10.28 0.88 24.38
CA GLY A 85 -10.60 -0.27 23.54
C GLY A 85 -9.69 -1.46 23.85
N THR A 86 -9.14 -2.07 22.80
CA THR A 86 -8.31 -3.28 22.92
C THR A 86 -6.93 -3.01 23.51
N ASN A 87 -6.43 -1.77 23.48
CA ASN A 87 -5.16 -1.38 24.08
C ASN A 87 -3.96 -2.28 23.68
N LEU A 88 -3.84 -2.63 22.40
CA LEU A 88 -2.67 -3.34 21.87
C LEU A 88 -1.48 -2.37 21.79
N LEU A 89 -0.26 -2.92 21.84
CA LEU A 89 0.95 -2.18 21.47
C LEU A 89 1.06 -2.22 19.94
N PRO A 90 0.97 -1.07 19.24
CA PRO A 90 1.11 -1.04 17.79
C PRO A 90 2.58 -0.95 17.38
N ILE A 91 2.98 -1.75 16.40
CA ILE A 91 4.29 -1.69 15.75
C ILE A 91 4.06 -1.49 14.26
N LEU A 92 4.57 -0.39 13.70
CA LEU A 92 4.56 -0.11 12.27
C LEU A 92 5.98 -0.28 11.71
N ILE A 93 6.14 -1.22 10.78
CA ILE A 93 7.41 -1.49 10.11
C ILE A 93 7.31 -0.98 8.68
N ASP A 94 8.19 -0.06 8.30
CA ASP A 94 8.36 0.35 6.89
C ASP A 94 9.33 -0.60 6.19
N ALA A 95 8.80 -1.51 5.37
CA ALA A 95 9.62 -2.49 4.67
C ALA A 95 10.61 -1.85 3.68
N ASP A 96 10.34 -0.64 3.19
CA ASP A 96 11.27 0.11 2.31
C ASP A 96 12.57 0.47 3.07
N ARG A 97 12.43 0.70 4.38
CA ARG A 97 13.56 0.99 5.28
C ARG A 97 14.19 -0.28 5.84
N ALA A 98 13.45 -1.37 6.01
CA ALA A 98 13.93 -2.56 6.70
C ALA A 98 14.40 -3.70 5.77
N ILE A 99 13.86 -3.81 4.55
CA ILE A 99 14.05 -4.96 3.65
C ILE A 99 14.55 -4.47 2.28
N ASP A 100 15.31 -5.32 1.59
CA ASP A 100 15.69 -5.09 0.20
C ASP A 100 14.53 -5.46 -0.73
N LEU A 101 13.74 -4.46 -1.13
CA LEU A 101 12.57 -4.67 -1.97
C LEU A 101 12.91 -4.80 -3.47
N ALA A 102 14.19 -4.63 -3.84
CA ALA A 102 14.66 -4.73 -5.23
C ALA A 102 15.06 -6.15 -5.63
N ASN A 103 15.17 -7.08 -4.67
CA ASN A 103 15.64 -8.44 -4.87
C ASN A 103 14.66 -9.47 -4.26
N PRO A 104 14.76 -10.75 -4.66
CA PRO A 104 13.93 -11.80 -4.09
C PRO A 104 14.02 -11.88 -2.56
N ILE A 105 12.86 -12.01 -1.92
CA ILE A 105 12.72 -12.12 -0.47
C ILE A 105 12.55 -13.58 -0.01
N GLY A 106 12.79 -13.81 1.27
CA GLY A 106 12.53 -15.08 1.94
C GLY A 106 11.79 -14.87 3.26
N GLU A 107 11.34 -15.99 3.82
CA GLU A 107 10.57 -16.06 5.07
C GLU A 107 11.45 -15.60 6.25
N MET A 108 12.75 -15.93 6.20
CA MET A 108 13.73 -15.56 7.20
C MET A 108 13.85 -14.04 7.35
N GLU A 109 13.96 -13.30 6.25
CA GLU A 109 14.13 -11.85 6.27
C GLU A 109 12.88 -11.16 6.86
N ILE A 110 11.69 -11.58 6.45
CA ILE A 110 10.43 -11.03 6.98
C ILE A 110 10.31 -11.30 8.48
N VAL A 111 10.51 -12.55 8.91
CA VAL A 111 10.38 -12.93 10.31
C VAL A 111 11.46 -12.26 11.16
N ALA A 112 12.71 -12.23 10.71
CA ALA A 112 13.80 -11.59 11.45
C ALA A 112 13.55 -10.11 11.69
N VAL A 113 13.07 -9.37 10.67
CA VAL A 113 12.72 -7.95 10.78
C VAL A 113 11.55 -7.75 11.75
N VAL A 114 10.47 -8.53 11.62
CA VAL A 114 9.31 -8.39 12.52
C VAL A 114 9.69 -8.68 13.97
N VAL A 115 10.42 -9.76 14.21
CA VAL A 115 10.85 -10.14 15.57
C VAL A 115 11.73 -9.05 16.18
N HIS A 116 12.64 -8.48 15.40
CA HIS A 116 13.52 -7.41 15.84
C HIS A 116 12.74 -6.13 16.22
N GLU A 117 11.83 -5.67 15.38
CA GLU A 117 11.06 -4.45 15.65
C GLU A 117 10.05 -4.64 16.81
N VAL A 118 9.47 -5.83 16.96
CA VAL A 118 8.66 -6.17 18.14
C VAL A 118 9.50 -6.11 19.41
N GLU A 119 10.72 -6.64 19.38
CA GLU A 119 11.62 -6.60 20.54
C GLU A 119 11.98 -5.16 20.93
N ARG A 120 12.34 -4.32 19.95
CA ARG A 120 12.64 -2.90 20.17
C ARG A 120 11.45 -2.18 20.82
N ALA A 121 10.26 -2.33 20.27
CA ALA A 121 9.05 -1.68 20.80
C ALA A 121 8.72 -2.12 22.23
N VAL A 122 8.92 -3.41 22.56
CA VAL A 122 8.71 -3.93 23.92
C VAL A 122 9.75 -3.38 24.89
N LEU A 123 11.02 -3.26 24.50
CA LEU A 123 12.06 -2.66 25.33
C LEU A 123 11.78 -1.17 25.61
N GLU A 124 11.40 -0.41 24.59
CA GLU A 124 11.03 1.01 24.73
C GLU A 124 9.87 1.18 25.72
N CYS A 125 8.83 0.33 25.61
CA CYS A 125 7.70 0.37 26.53
C CYS A 125 8.06 -0.07 27.96
N GLU A 126 9.12 -0.87 28.13
CA GLU A 126 9.69 -1.22 29.44
C GLU A 126 10.61 -0.13 30.00
N GLY A 127 10.84 0.97 29.27
CA GLY A 127 11.77 2.03 29.66
C GLY A 127 13.25 1.64 29.54
N LYS A 128 13.56 0.62 28.73
CA LYS A 128 14.92 0.17 28.43
C LYS A 128 15.45 0.79 27.15
N ASP A 129 16.75 0.67 26.92
CA ASP A 129 17.35 1.12 25.66
C ASP A 129 16.97 0.14 24.53
N PRO A 130 16.25 0.57 23.48
CA PRO A 130 15.98 -0.28 22.31
C PRO A 130 17.25 -0.81 21.61
N ALA A 131 18.41 -0.17 21.79
CA ALA A 131 19.68 -0.69 21.30
C ALA A 131 20.04 -2.05 21.92
N GLU A 132 19.53 -2.40 23.10
CA GLU A 132 19.72 -3.72 23.70
C GLU A 132 19.15 -4.86 22.82
N ALA A 133 18.14 -4.59 21.97
CA ALA A 133 17.61 -5.55 20.99
C ALA A 133 18.68 -6.01 19.97
N LEU A 134 19.66 -5.15 19.72
CA LEU A 134 20.75 -5.37 18.77
C LEU A 134 21.92 -6.12 19.41
N GLU A 135 22.10 -6.00 20.73
CA GLU A 135 23.24 -6.59 21.46
C GLU A 135 22.94 -8.01 21.96
N ASP A 136 21.78 -8.23 22.60
CA ASP A 136 21.41 -9.51 23.21
C ASP A 136 20.06 -10.08 22.73
N GLY A 137 19.42 -9.36 21.82
CA GLY A 137 18.13 -9.72 21.26
C GLY A 137 18.16 -10.89 20.25
N TYR A 138 17.07 -11.02 19.51
CA TYR A 138 16.88 -12.15 18.59
C TYR A 138 17.95 -12.22 17.50
N LEU A 139 18.29 -11.10 16.87
CA LEU A 139 19.28 -11.05 15.80
C LEU A 139 20.69 -11.38 16.31
N ALA A 140 21.04 -10.97 17.53
CA ALA A 140 22.30 -11.35 18.15
C ALA A 140 22.41 -12.84 18.45
N ARG A 141 21.31 -13.47 18.88
CA ARG A 141 21.25 -14.94 19.06
C ARG A 141 21.30 -15.67 17.73
N LEU A 142 20.61 -15.17 16.71
CA LEU A 142 20.67 -15.70 15.34
C LEU A 142 22.11 -15.66 14.82
N TRP A 143 22.79 -14.51 14.97
CA TRP A 143 24.18 -14.36 14.55
C TRP A 143 25.13 -15.32 15.26
N ARG A 144 24.97 -15.50 16.58
CA ARG A 144 25.76 -16.48 17.34
C ARG A 144 25.55 -17.89 16.83
N TRP A 145 24.30 -18.28 16.60
CA TRP A 145 23.95 -19.60 16.06
C TRP A 145 24.52 -19.83 14.65
N LEU A 146 24.42 -18.84 13.77
CA LEU A 146 25.00 -18.87 12.42
C LEU A 146 26.52 -19.08 12.47
N ASN A 147 27.21 -18.40 13.39
CA ASN A 147 28.65 -18.54 13.56
C ASN A 147 29.07 -19.88 14.18
N SER A 148 28.35 -20.35 15.21
CA SER A 148 28.74 -21.52 15.98
C SER A 148 28.38 -22.83 15.29
N GLU A 149 27.20 -22.91 14.66
CA GLU A 149 26.68 -24.17 14.12
C GLU A 149 26.76 -24.28 12.60
N VAL A 150 26.87 -23.17 11.87
CA VAL A 150 26.85 -23.16 10.40
C VAL A 150 28.21 -22.78 9.79
N GLY A 151 29.15 -22.31 10.61
CA GLY A 151 30.53 -22.11 10.16
C GLY A 151 30.70 -20.95 9.18
N LEU A 152 29.85 -19.92 9.29
CA LEU A 152 29.94 -18.62 8.58
C LEU A 152 31.18 -17.81 9.01
N LYS A 153 32.37 -18.43 9.01
CA LYS A 153 33.64 -17.82 9.44
C LYS A 153 34.31 -16.97 8.34
N SER A 154 33.78 -16.95 7.12
CA SER A 154 34.41 -16.33 5.94
C SER A 154 33.96 -14.91 5.62
N LEU A 155 32.96 -14.34 6.29
CA LEU A 155 32.34 -13.07 5.88
C LEU A 155 32.62 -11.92 6.84
N GLY A 156 33.87 -11.45 6.87
CA GLY A 156 34.26 -10.15 7.41
C GLY A 156 34.13 -10.00 8.94
N THR A 157 35.21 -9.59 9.59
CA THR A 157 35.25 -9.34 11.05
C THR A 157 34.33 -8.20 11.53
N SER A 158 33.55 -7.57 10.64
CA SER A 158 32.71 -6.39 10.92
C SER A 158 31.22 -6.71 11.15
N VAL A 159 30.77 -7.96 10.98
CA VAL A 159 29.36 -8.33 11.22
C VAL A 159 29.16 -8.81 12.66
N THR A 160 28.16 -8.23 13.32
CA THR A 160 27.74 -8.50 14.69
C THR A 160 26.23 -8.75 14.73
N GLY A 161 25.70 -9.16 15.88
CA GLY A 161 24.25 -9.20 16.09
C GLY A 161 23.57 -7.86 15.83
N ALA A 162 24.28 -6.78 16.14
CA ALA A 162 23.75 -5.44 16.17
C ALA A 162 23.61 -4.76 14.81
N ASN A 163 24.36 -5.20 13.80
CA ASN A 163 24.20 -4.73 12.43
C ASN A 163 23.60 -5.80 11.49
N LEU A 164 23.24 -6.98 11.99
CA LEU A 164 22.78 -8.09 11.15
C LEU A 164 21.61 -7.71 10.22
N ALA A 165 20.58 -7.01 10.73
CA ALA A 165 19.47 -6.56 9.88
C ALA A 165 19.92 -5.60 8.76
N ILE A 166 20.85 -4.70 9.07
CA ILE A 166 21.42 -3.75 8.10
C ILE A 166 22.22 -4.49 7.03
N GLU A 167 23.02 -5.48 7.43
CA GLU A 167 23.84 -6.29 6.52
C GLU A 167 22.94 -7.17 5.62
N LEU A 168 21.89 -7.77 6.17
CA LEU A 168 20.88 -8.54 5.40
C LEU A 168 20.16 -7.66 4.37
N LYS A 169 19.87 -6.41 4.71
CA LYS A 169 19.27 -5.46 3.76
C LYS A 169 20.25 -5.04 2.66
N ASN A 170 21.44 -4.58 3.04
CA ASN A 170 22.32 -3.83 2.14
C ASN A 170 23.29 -4.70 1.33
N ARG A 171 23.49 -5.98 1.69
CA ARG A 171 24.47 -6.87 1.02
C ARG A 171 23.80 -8.13 0.49
N PRO A 172 23.37 -8.14 -0.80
CA PRO A 172 22.70 -9.30 -1.40
C PRO A 172 23.48 -10.61 -1.26
N GLY A 173 24.78 -10.63 -1.53
CA GLY A 173 25.60 -11.84 -1.40
C GLY A 173 25.70 -12.38 0.04
N PHE A 174 25.74 -11.47 1.04
CA PHE A 174 25.69 -11.86 2.45
C PHE A 174 24.33 -12.47 2.80
N ARG A 175 23.24 -11.83 2.37
CA ARG A 175 21.88 -12.33 2.55
C ARG A 175 21.69 -13.72 1.94
N ASP A 176 22.17 -13.94 0.72
CA ASP A 176 22.07 -15.25 0.05
C ASP A 176 22.89 -16.33 0.77
N GLU A 177 24.00 -15.99 1.40
CA GLU A 177 24.76 -16.93 2.24
C GLU A 177 24.03 -17.26 3.54
N VAL A 178 23.48 -16.25 4.23
CA VAL A 178 22.65 -16.48 5.42
C VAL A 178 21.41 -17.30 5.08
N ARG A 179 20.78 -17.06 3.92
CA ARG A 179 19.64 -17.84 3.45
C ARG A 179 20.01 -19.31 3.24
N ARG A 180 21.11 -19.59 2.54
CA ARG A 180 21.64 -20.96 2.36
C ARG A 180 22.00 -21.65 3.68
N ALA A 181 22.47 -20.88 4.66
CA ALA A 181 22.76 -21.37 6.00
C ALA A 181 21.50 -21.72 6.81
N VAL A 182 20.43 -20.92 6.67
CA VAL A 182 19.17 -21.10 7.40
C VAL A 182 18.28 -22.16 6.75
N GLU A 183 18.27 -22.28 5.42
CA GLU A 183 17.35 -23.10 4.64
C GLU A 183 17.23 -24.57 5.13
N PRO A 184 18.33 -25.31 5.41
CA PRO A 184 18.23 -26.70 5.90
C PRO A 184 17.58 -26.83 7.28
N ARG A 185 17.42 -25.71 8.01
CA ARG A 185 16.93 -25.64 9.38
C ARG A 185 15.81 -24.62 9.53
N LEU A 186 15.15 -24.25 8.42
CA LEU A 186 14.16 -23.18 8.38
C LEU A 186 13.03 -23.40 9.38
N THR A 187 12.52 -24.63 9.50
CA THR A 187 11.46 -24.97 10.47
C THR A 187 11.86 -24.62 11.90
N ARG A 188 13.06 -25.02 12.32
CA ARG A 188 13.58 -24.73 13.67
C ARG A 188 13.77 -23.23 13.88
N PHE A 189 14.31 -22.52 12.88
CA PHE A 189 14.44 -21.06 12.91
C PHE A 189 13.08 -20.37 13.15
N LEU A 190 12.04 -20.80 12.43
CA LEU A 190 10.69 -20.25 12.56
C LEU A 190 10.04 -20.59 13.91
N GLU A 191 10.25 -21.81 14.42
CA GLU A 191 9.77 -22.22 15.76
C GLU A 191 10.44 -21.40 16.88
N ASP A 192 11.75 -21.17 16.78
CA ASP A 192 12.50 -20.33 17.71
C ASP A 192 12.02 -18.87 17.65
N ALA A 193 11.77 -18.35 16.44
CA ALA A 193 11.20 -17.01 16.24
C ALA A 193 9.82 -16.86 16.88
N ARG A 194 8.89 -17.77 16.59
CA ARG A 194 7.53 -17.76 17.17
C ARG A 194 7.59 -17.87 18.69
N SER A 195 8.44 -18.76 19.21
CA SER A 195 8.65 -18.90 20.65
C SER A 195 9.19 -17.61 21.27
N TYR A 196 10.07 -16.90 20.57
CA TYR A 196 10.59 -15.60 21.03
C TYR A 196 9.49 -14.54 21.09
N VAL A 197 8.71 -14.41 20.02
CA VAL A 197 7.59 -13.47 19.94
C VAL A 197 6.56 -13.76 21.02
N ALA A 198 6.24 -15.02 21.30
CA ALA A 198 5.34 -15.39 22.40
C ALA A 198 5.88 -14.97 23.79
N ARG A 199 7.20 -14.85 23.97
CA ARG A 199 7.77 -14.27 25.20
C ARG A 199 7.64 -12.75 25.22
N LEU A 200 7.87 -12.08 24.09
CA LEU A 200 7.71 -10.63 23.96
C LEU A 200 6.26 -10.19 24.16
N GLU A 201 5.30 -10.93 23.60
CA GLU A 201 3.85 -10.76 23.80
C GLU A 201 3.49 -10.84 25.28
N ARG A 202 4.00 -11.85 26.00
CA ARG A 202 3.78 -11.98 27.45
C ARG A 202 4.41 -10.83 28.23
N ARG A 203 5.65 -10.44 27.87
CA ARG A 203 6.33 -9.29 28.48
C ARG A 203 5.50 -8.03 28.31
N ALA A 204 5.13 -7.68 27.08
CA ALA A 204 4.27 -6.53 26.79
C ALA A 204 3.03 -6.51 27.68
N ARG A 205 2.32 -7.65 27.79
CA ARG A 205 1.14 -7.76 28.66
C ARG A 205 1.43 -7.48 30.13
N THR A 206 2.54 -7.98 30.65
CA THR A 206 2.88 -7.89 32.08
C THR A 206 3.56 -6.58 32.47
N SER A 207 4.46 -6.05 31.64
CA SER A 207 5.32 -4.92 32.00
C SER A 207 4.80 -3.58 31.50
N THR A 208 3.92 -3.56 30.49
CA THR A 208 3.47 -2.32 29.84
C THR A 208 1.98 -2.03 30.02
N GLY A 209 1.22 -2.96 30.59
CA GLY A 209 -0.25 -2.85 30.73
C GLY A 209 -1.02 -2.96 29.42
N LYS A 210 -0.35 -3.27 28.30
CA LYS A 210 -0.96 -3.51 26.99
C LYS A 210 -1.68 -4.85 26.94
N ALA A 211 -2.74 -4.98 26.16
CA ALA A 211 -3.47 -6.23 26.06
C ALA A 211 -2.83 -7.24 25.08
N GLY A 212 -1.74 -6.88 24.40
CA GLY A 212 -1.05 -7.72 23.42
C GLY A 212 -0.31 -6.88 22.38
N LEU A 213 0.18 -7.53 21.32
CA LEU A 213 0.91 -6.88 20.23
C LEU A 213 0.11 -6.90 18.92
N VAL A 214 0.26 -5.83 18.12
CA VAL A 214 -0.14 -5.81 16.71
C VAL A 214 0.96 -5.22 15.85
N VAL A 215 1.32 -5.92 14.77
CA VAL A 215 2.35 -5.49 13.81
C VAL A 215 1.70 -5.21 12.46
N ALA A 216 2.02 -4.06 11.87
CA ALA A 216 1.77 -3.79 10.46
C ALA A 216 3.11 -3.68 9.72
N VAL A 217 3.33 -4.49 8.70
CA VAL A 217 4.46 -4.36 7.78
C VAL A 217 3.97 -3.68 6.51
N ASP A 218 4.29 -2.41 6.37
CA ASP A 218 3.90 -1.54 5.26
C ASP A 218 4.97 -1.54 4.15
N SER A 219 4.64 -1.03 2.96
CA SER A 219 5.52 -0.93 1.79
C SER A 219 5.95 -2.24 1.10
N LEU A 220 5.59 -3.42 1.61
CA LEU A 220 5.93 -4.71 0.96
C LEU A 220 5.27 -4.87 -0.43
N GLU A 221 4.20 -4.14 -0.74
CA GLU A 221 3.62 -4.11 -2.09
C GLU A 221 4.53 -3.47 -3.15
N LYS A 222 5.61 -2.80 -2.72
CA LYS A 222 6.66 -2.28 -3.58
C LYS A 222 7.67 -3.37 -4.01
N LEU A 223 7.54 -4.61 -3.53
CA LEU A 223 8.28 -5.78 -4.01
C LEU A 223 7.96 -6.06 -5.48
N ARG A 224 8.75 -5.45 -6.35
CA ARG A 224 8.53 -5.41 -7.78
C ARG A 224 9.80 -5.68 -8.57
N GLY A 225 10.98 -5.53 -7.95
CA GLY A 225 12.25 -5.67 -8.66
C GLY A 225 12.42 -4.61 -9.76
N MET A 226 13.50 -4.78 -10.51
CA MET A 226 13.79 -4.02 -11.74
C MET A 226 13.29 -4.82 -12.96
N SER A 227 13.29 -4.21 -14.14
CA SER A 227 12.86 -4.87 -15.39
C SER A 227 13.55 -6.21 -15.65
N THR A 228 14.77 -6.42 -15.14
CA THR A 228 15.58 -7.62 -15.35
C THR A 228 15.33 -8.76 -14.37
N ASN A 229 14.70 -8.52 -13.21
CA ASN A 229 14.48 -9.55 -12.17
C ASN A 229 13.03 -9.60 -11.64
N TRP A 230 12.13 -8.83 -12.24
CA TRP A 230 10.71 -8.72 -11.86
C TRP A 230 10.05 -10.07 -11.54
N GLU A 231 10.15 -11.06 -12.45
CA GLU A 231 9.50 -12.36 -12.27
C GLU A 231 9.98 -13.07 -11.01
N SER A 232 11.30 -13.12 -10.80
CA SER A 232 11.89 -13.75 -9.62
C SER A 232 11.47 -13.08 -8.30
N VAL A 233 11.26 -11.76 -8.31
CA VAL A 233 10.82 -11.00 -7.13
C VAL A 233 9.36 -11.31 -6.81
N ILE A 234 8.49 -11.28 -7.81
CA ILE A 234 7.07 -11.61 -7.62
C ILE A 234 6.90 -13.07 -7.19
N ASP A 235 7.61 -14.01 -7.82
CA ASP A 235 7.58 -15.43 -7.45
C ASP A 235 8.05 -15.64 -5.99
N SER A 236 9.04 -14.87 -5.53
CA SER A 236 9.46 -14.91 -4.14
C SER A 236 8.38 -14.42 -3.18
N ALA A 237 7.66 -13.34 -3.51
CA ALA A 237 6.55 -12.85 -2.71
C ALA A 237 5.38 -13.85 -2.68
N GLU A 238 5.10 -14.50 -3.81
CA GLU A 238 4.08 -15.56 -3.91
C GLU A 238 4.42 -16.80 -3.10
N ARG A 239 5.70 -17.17 -3.04
CA ARG A 239 6.16 -18.25 -2.17
C ARG A 239 5.94 -17.88 -0.70
N VAL A 240 6.49 -16.74 -0.25
CA VAL A 240 6.46 -16.31 1.15
C VAL A 240 5.03 -16.08 1.67
N PHE A 241 4.25 -15.27 0.97
CA PHE A 241 2.91 -14.87 1.43
C PHE A 241 1.79 -15.76 0.92
N GLY A 242 2.12 -16.71 0.06
CA GLY A 242 1.15 -17.61 -0.55
C GLY A 242 1.33 -19.05 -0.16
N GLN A 243 2.20 -19.76 -0.89
CA GLN A 243 2.41 -21.20 -0.67
C GLN A 243 2.90 -21.50 0.75
N GLN A 244 3.66 -20.58 1.34
CA GLN A 244 4.28 -20.72 2.65
C GLN A 244 3.78 -19.66 3.63
N ALA A 245 2.54 -19.17 3.46
CA ALA A 245 1.97 -18.12 4.31
C ALA A 245 2.05 -18.44 5.81
N ASP A 246 1.96 -19.71 6.20
CA ASP A 246 2.08 -20.15 7.59
C ASP A 246 3.46 -19.82 8.19
N HIS A 247 4.53 -19.75 7.38
CA HIS A 247 5.89 -19.44 7.85
C HIS A 247 6.02 -18.03 8.42
N VAL A 248 5.27 -17.07 7.86
CA VAL A 248 5.26 -15.68 8.33
C VAL A 248 4.12 -15.41 9.34
N GLN A 249 3.32 -16.42 9.69
CA GLN A 249 2.37 -16.31 10.80
C GLN A 249 3.09 -16.41 12.14
N LEU A 250 2.92 -15.34 12.93
CA LEU A 250 3.47 -15.20 14.28
C LEU A 250 2.34 -15.27 15.32
N PRO A 251 2.64 -15.58 16.60
CA PRO A 251 1.62 -15.70 17.64
C PRO A 251 1.10 -14.34 18.14
N ILE A 252 0.92 -13.37 17.24
CA ILE A 252 0.49 -11.99 17.46
C ILE A 252 -0.36 -11.50 16.28
N HIS A 253 -1.09 -10.40 16.44
CA HIS A 253 -1.80 -9.83 15.30
C HIS A 253 -0.82 -9.24 14.29
N THR A 254 -0.96 -9.60 13.02
CA THR A 254 -0.08 -9.15 11.93
C THR A 254 -0.89 -8.74 10.70
N VAL A 255 -0.53 -7.59 10.12
CA VAL A 255 -0.98 -7.14 8.80
C VAL A 255 0.25 -6.98 7.92
N TYR A 256 0.29 -7.66 6.78
CA TYR A 256 1.34 -7.50 5.77
C TYR A 256 0.76 -6.83 4.54
N THR A 257 1.33 -5.69 4.11
CA THR A 257 1.05 -5.24 2.75
C THR A 257 1.65 -6.22 1.75
N VAL A 258 1.04 -6.41 0.60
CA VAL A 258 1.54 -7.33 -0.43
C VAL A 258 1.30 -6.80 -1.83
N PRO A 259 2.11 -7.21 -2.84
CA PRO A 259 1.87 -6.85 -4.23
C PRO A 259 0.47 -7.24 -4.70
N ALA A 260 -0.12 -6.48 -5.63
CA ALA A 260 -1.48 -6.72 -6.09
C ALA A 260 -1.60 -8.08 -6.83
N ALA A 261 -0.48 -8.62 -7.31
CA ALA A 261 -0.38 -9.90 -8.00
C ALA A 261 -0.91 -11.05 -7.13
N LEU A 262 -0.75 -10.95 -5.80
CA LEU A 262 -1.15 -12.00 -4.88
C LEU A 262 -2.66 -12.17 -4.77
N VAL A 263 -3.46 -11.15 -5.10
CA VAL A 263 -4.93 -11.19 -5.02
C VAL A 263 -5.50 -12.32 -5.88
N ALA A 264 -4.88 -12.61 -7.02
CA ALA A 264 -5.36 -13.66 -7.93
C ALA A 264 -5.03 -15.08 -7.44
N ARG A 265 -4.12 -15.22 -6.47
CA ARG A 265 -3.54 -16.52 -6.07
C ARG A 265 -3.82 -16.88 -4.61
N GLN A 266 -4.27 -15.92 -3.80
CA GLN A 266 -4.52 -16.10 -2.38
C GLN A 266 -5.98 -15.91 -2.02
N LYS A 267 -6.50 -16.85 -1.22
CA LYS A 267 -7.78 -16.68 -0.56
C LYS A 267 -7.56 -15.71 0.61
N HIS A 268 -8.48 -14.76 0.81
CA HIS A 268 -8.49 -13.83 1.96
C HIS A 268 -7.41 -12.73 1.96
N VAL A 269 -7.11 -12.13 0.80
CA VAL A 269 -6.40 -10.84 0.72
C VAL A 269 -7.42 -9.70 0.77
N GLU A 270 -7.27 -8.79 1.73
CA GLU A 270 -8.06 -7.56 1.75
C GLU A 270 -7.52 -6.60 0.69
N PHE A 271 -8.41 -6.06 -0.15
CA PHE A 271 -8.05 -5.11 -1.19
C PHE A 271 -8.65 -3.75 -0.87
N MET A 272 -7.85 -2.69 -0.91
CA MET A 272 -8.36 -1.33 -0.83
C MET A 272 -8.69 -0.79 -2.22
N PRO A 273 -9.98 -0.56 -2.51
CA PRO A 273 -10.42 -0.05 -3.80
C PRO A 273 -10.17 1.45 -3.94
N ALA A 274 -10.18 1.92 -5.18
CA ALA A 274 -10.28 3.33 -5.51
C ALA A 274 -11.64 3.90 -5.07
N ILE A 275 -11.71 5.22 -4.90
CA ILE A 275 -12.96 5.89 -4.57
C ILE A 275 -13.84 5.95 -5.81
N LYS A 276 -15.09 5.52 -5.72
CA LYS A 276 -15.99 5.54 -6.87
C LYS A 276 -16.40 6.98 -7.17
N VAL A 277 -15.95 7.52 -8.29
CA VAL A 277 -16.49 8.78 -8.86
C VAL A 277 -17.58 8.52 -9.89
N VAL A 278 -17.64 7.30 -10.40
CA VAL A 278 -18.71 6.75 -11.24
C VAL A 278 -19.08 5.36 -10.72
N ASP A 279 -20.35 5.01 -10.87
CA ASP A 279 -20.85 3.66 -10.64
C ASP A 279 -20.54 2.75 -11.84
N ARG A 280 -20.71 1.45 -11.64
CA ARG A 280 -20.40 0.43 -12.66
C ARG A 280 -21.15 0.63 -13.99
N ASP A 281 -22.34 1.21 -13.92
CA ASP A 281 -23.19 1.54 -15.08
C ASP A 281 -22.83 2.90 -15.73
N GLY A 282 -21.80 3.58 -15.23
CA GLY A 282 -21.32 4.87 -15.74
C GLY A 282 -21.98 6.10 -15.12
N ARG A 283 -22.96 5.94 -14.23
CA ARG A 283 -23.59 7.09 -13.57
C ARG A 283 -22.64 7.75 -12.57
N PRO A 284 -22.69 9.08 -12.37
CA PRO A 284 -21.89 9.74 -11.35
C PRO A 284 -22.17 9.22 -9.94
N ASN A 285 -21.12 8.92 -9.18
CA ASN A 285 -21.25 8.50 -7.79
C ASN A 285 -21.05 9.72 -6.86
N ALA A 286 -22.17 10.27 -6.37
CA ALA A 286 -22.16 11.49 -5.55
C ALA A 286 -21.40 11.32 -4.22
N ALA A 287 -21.46 10.13 -3.61
CA ALA A 287 -20.80 9.86 -2.33
C ALA A 287 -19.27 9.97 -2.47
N GLY A 288 -18.68 9.33 -3.49
CA GLY A 288 -17.24 9.43 -3.72
C GLY A 288 -16.79 10.78 -4.25
N ILE A 289 -17.59 11.45 -5.08
CA ILE A 289 -17.30 12.84 -5.48
C ILE A 289 -17.25 13.76 -4.25
N ASN A 290 -18.22 13.64 -3.34
CA ASN A 290 -18.24 14.46 -2.11
C ASN A 290 -17.10 14.12 -1.15
N ALA A 291 -16.72 12.84 -1.05
CA ALA A 291 -15.56 12.44 -0.25
C ALA A 291 -14.26 13.05 -0.78
N LEU A 292 -14.08 13.06 -2.11
CA LEU A 292 -12.91 13.68 -2.73
C LEU A 292 -12.94 15.21 -2.63
N ARG A 293 -14.11 15.85 -2.68
CA ARG A 293 -14.24 17.28 -2.35
C ARG A 293 -13.84 17.54 -0.90
N THR A 294 -14.23 16.67 0.04
CA THR A 294 -13.83 16.79 1.45
C THR A 294 -12.32 16.69 1.60
N LEU A 295 -11.68 15.76 0.89
CA LEU A 295 -10.22 15.66 0.86
C LEU A 295 -9.57 16.94 0.33
N VAL A 296 -10.07 17.51 -0.77
CA VAL A 296 -9.58 18.79 -1.31
C VAL A 296 -9.72 19.89 -0.26
N ASN A 297 -10.88 19.97 0.40
CA ASN A 297 -11.15 21.01 1.39
C ASN A 297 -10.22 20.97 2.60
N GLN A 298 -9.77 19.77 2.98
CA GLN A 298 -8.89 19.56 4.12
C GLN A 298 -7.41 19.73 3.79
N ARG A 299 -7.06 19.59 2.50
CA ARG A 299 -5.71 19.89 2.02
C ARG A 299 -5.52 21.36 1.62
N ILE A 300 -6.59 22.03 1.18
CA ILE A 300 -6.53 23.40 0.67
C ILE A 300 -7.55 24.29 1.40
N PRO A 301 -7.07 25.20 2.28
CA PRO A 301 -7.91 26.15 2.99
C PRO A 301 -8.81 26.97 2.05
N PRO A 302 -9.98 27.46 2.50
CA PRO A 302 -10.93 28.18 1.65
C PRO A 302 -10.32 29.33 0.84
N ASP A 303 -9.58 30.24 1.49
CA ASP A 303 -8.97 31.40 0.84
C ASP A 303 -7.94 30.99 -0.23
N ALA A 304 -7.13 29.98 0.09
CA ALA A 304 -6.18 29.40 -0.85
C ALA A 304 -6.89 28.76 -2.05
N ARG A 305 -8.02 28.09 -1.82
CA ARG A 305 -8.81 27.45 -2.86
C ARG A 305 -9.44 28.48 -3.80
N GLU A 306 -9.95 29.58 -3.24
CA GLU A 306 -10.50 30.69 -4.02
C GLU A 306 -9.43 31.34 -4.91
N GLU A 307 -8.24 31.56 -4.37
CA GLU A 307 -7.13 32.08 -5.15
C GLU A 307 -6.65 31.10 -6.24
N LEU A 308 -6.58 29.81 -5.94
CA LEU A 308 -6.08 28.79 -6.86
C LEU A 308 -7.07 28.49 -8.00
N PHE A 309 -8.36 28.39 -7.70
CA PHE A 309 -9.38 27.83 -8.60
C PHE A 309 -10.51 28.81 -8.94
N GLY A 310 -10.42 30.06 -8.48
CA GLY A 310 -11.49 31.06 -8.60
C GLY A 310 -12.60 30.85 -7.59
N SER A 311 -13.72 31.54 -7.76
CA SER A 311 -14.85 31.51 -6.82
C SER A 311 -16.15 30.97 -7.44
N GLY A 312 -17.12 30.67 -6.57
CA GLY A 312 -18.46 30.24 -6.97
C GLY A 312 -18.51 28.99 -7.86
N ASP A 313 -19.43 28.97 -8.82
CA ASP A 313 -19.68 27.79 -9.66
C ASP A 313 -18.49 27.38 -10.53
N GLN A 314 -17.61 28.32 -10.90
CA GLN A 314 -16.42 28.01 -11.68
C GLN A 314 -15.47 27.09 -10.89
N GLN A 315 -15.20 27.43 -9.63
CA GLN A 315 -14.39 26.62 -8.73
C GLN A 315 -14.97 25.21 -8.60
N ILE A 316 -16.28 25.11 -8.37
CA ILE A 316 -16.98 23.83 -8.19
C ILE A 316 -16.83 22.95 -9.43
N ARG A 317 -17.08 23.51 -10.63
CA ARG A 317 -16.95 22.77 -11.90
C ARG A 317 -15.53 22.30 -12.15
N LEU A 318 -14.54 23.15 -11.88
CA LEU A 318 -13.13 22.84 -12.14
C LEU A 318 -12.63 21.71 -11.24
N LEU A 319 -12.92 21.79 -9.94
CA LEU A 319 -12.58 20.75 -8.98
C LEU A 319 -13.31 19.44 -9.27
N GLU A 320 -14.59 19.51 -9.65
CA GLU A 320 -15.32 18.31 -10.07
C GLU A 320 -14.71 17.67 -11.32
N HIS A 321 -14.24 18.48 -12.28
CA HIS A 321 -13.55 17.98 -13.45
C HIS A 321 -12.25 17.25 -13.07
N MET A 322 -11.41 17.86 -12.22
CA MET A 322 -10.19 17.22 -11.71
C MET A 322 -10.50 15.90 -10.97
N ILE A 323 -11.52 15.89 -10.11
CA ILE A 323 -11.97 14.69 -9.39
C ILE A 323 -12.36 13.58 -10.36
N ARG A 324 -13.19 13.87 -11.37
CA ARG A 324 -13.63 12.87 -12.35
C ARG A 324 -12.47 12.33 -13.19
N ARG A 325 -11.57 13.21 -13.64
CA ARG A 325 -10.38 12.83 -14.44
C ARG A 325 -9.40 11.95 -13.68
N SER A 326 -9.34 12.06 -12.35
CA SER A 326 -8.54 11.17 -11.50
C SER A 326 -9.07 9.73 -11.42
N GLY A 327 -10.32 9.47 -11.84
CA GLY A 327 -10.97 8.17 -11.63
C GLY A 327 -11.16 7.81 -10.16
N GLY A 328 -11.03 8.78 -9.24
CA GLY A 328 -10.99 8.54 -7.80
C GLY A 328 -9.70 7.91 -7.29
N TYR A 329 -8.64 8.00 -8.08
CA TYR A 329 -7.28 7.69 -7.66
C TYR A 329 -6.69 8.86 -6.86
N LEU A 330 -6.57 8.67 -5.54
CA LEU A 330 -6.15 9.71 -4.59
C LEU A 330 -4.81 10.38 -4.94
N ARG A 331 -3.79 9.59 -5.27
CA ARG A 331 -2.46 10.11 -5.61
C ARG A 331 -2.53 11.08 -6.79
N GLU A 332 -3.32 10.75 -7.80
CA GLU A 332 -3.45 11.55 -9.00
C GLU A 332 -4.18 12.87 -8.73
N LEU A 333 -5.24 12.83 -7.93
CA LEU A 333 -5.93 14.04 -7.51
C LEU A 333 -4.98 14.95 -6.71
N VAL A 334 -4.27 14.42 -5.71
CA VAL A 334 -3.34 15.20 -4.89
C VAL A 334 -2.18 15.76 -5.72
N ARG A 335 -1.64 14.98 -6.67
CA ARG A 335 -0.64 15.45 -7.64
C ARG A 335 -1.16 16.63 -8.46
N SER A 336 -2.38 16.51 -8.97
CA SER A 336 -3.04 17.58 -9.75
C SER A 336 -3.24 18.86 -8.93
N LEU A 337 -3.59 18.74 -7.64
CA LEU A 337 -3.67 19.87 -6.72
C LEU A 337 -2.29 20.51 -6.49
N ARG A 338 -1.25 19.69 -6.28
CA ARG A 338 0.13 20.17 -6.11
C ARG A 338 0.63 20.91 -7.34
N GLU A 339 0.27 20.45 -8.54
CA GLU A 339 0.58 21.16 -9.80
C GLU A 339 -0.17 22.48 -9.91
N ALA A 340 -1.46 22.54 -9.52
CA ALA A 340 -2.20 23.81 -9.49
C ALA A 340 -1.54 24.82 -8.54
N ILE A 341 -1.07 24.36 -7.38
CA ILE A 341 -0.32 25.19 -6.41
C ILE A 341 1.00 25.69 -7.02
N ALA A 342 1.58 25.01 -8.00
CA ALA A 342 2.82 25.43 -8.65
C ALA A 342 2.61 26.39 -9.86
N GLU A 343 1.38 26.58 -10.32
CA GLU A 343 1.11 27.36 -11.55
C GLU A 343 1.40 28.87 -11.39
N PRO A 344 2.26 29.47 -12.23
CA PRO A 344 2.64 30.88 -12.07
C PRO A 344 1.47 31.86 -12.24
N ARG A 345 0.40 31.44 -12.94
CA ARG A 345 -0.79 32.26 -13.19
C ARG A 345 -2.00 31.64 -12.49
N LEU A 346 -2.61 32.41 -11.60
CA LEU A 346 -3.79 32.03 -10.83
C LEU A 346 -4.91 33.05 -11.06
N PRO A 347 -6.20 32.65 -10.93
CA PRO A 347 -6.65 31.27 -10.73
C PRO A 347 -6.41 30.41 -11.99
N VAL A 348 -6.27 29.10 -11.80
CA VAL A 348 -6.17 28.15 -12.91
C VAL A 348 -7.52 28.01 -13.62
N ASP A 349 -7.50 27.64 -14.90
CA ASP A 349 -8.68 27.54 -15.76
C ASP A 349 -8.92 26.11 -16.27
N GLN A 350 -9.96 25.93 -17.09
CA GLN A 350 -10.24 24.64 -17.71
C GLN A 350 -9.06 24.15 -18.58
N GLY A 351 -8.37 25.07 -19.26
CA GLY A 351 -7.21 24.75 -20.09
C GLY A 351 -6.06 24.16 -19.28
N PHE A 352 -5.88 24.57 -18.01
CA PHE A 352 -4.94 23.92 -17.09
C PHE A 352 -5.30 22.46 -16.85
N VAL A 353 -6.57 22.16 -16.53
CA VAL A 353 -7.00 20.78 -16.25
C VAL A 353 -6.92 19.90 -17.51
N ASP A 354 -7.24 20.46 -18.68
CA ASP A 354 -7.09 19.75 -19.95
C ASP A 354 -5.61 19.41 -20.23
N ARG A 355 -4.68 20.33 -19.95
CA ARG A 355 -3.23 20.07 -20.05
C ARG A 355 -2.76 18.99 -19.09
N LEU A 356 -3.20 19.02 -17.82
CA LEU A 356 -2.89 17.96 -16.85
C LEU A 356 -3.33 16.60 -17.37
N PHE A 357 -4.55 16.54 -17.89
CA PHE A 357 -5.12 15.30 -18.39
C PHE A 357 -4.42 14.82 -19.66
N SER A 358 -4.06 15.71 -20.59
CA SER A 358 -3.24 15.36 -21.76
C SER A 358 -1.88 14.78 -21.37
N ARG A 359 -1.19 15.37 -20.38
CA ARG A 359 0.06 14.81 -19.85
C ARG A 359 -0.15 13.40 -19.28
N ALA A 360 -1.22 13.20 -18.52
CA ALA A 360 -1.54 11.86 -18.00
C ALA A 360 -1.79 10.85 -19.14
N ILE A 361 -2.48 11.24 -20.22
CA ILE A 361 -2.66 10.38 -21.41
C ILE A 361 -1.28 10.00 -22.00
N ASP A 362 -0.38 10.98 -22.16
CA ASP A 362 0.95 10.75 -22.70
C ASP A 362 1.78 9.83 -21.79
N ASP A 363 1.76 10.04 -20.47
CA ASP A 363 2.45 9.21 -19.49
C ASP A 363 1.96 7.75 -19.57
N TYR A 364 0.65 7.52 -19.66
CA TYR A 364 0.09 6.18 -19.81
C TYR A 364 0.36 5.56 -21.18
N ARG A 365 0.53 6.37 -22.23
CA ARG A 365 0.85 5.87 -23.58
C ARG A 365 2.21 5.17 -23.61
N GLU A 366 3.16 5.63 -22.78
CA GLU A 366 4.48 4.98 -22.65
C GLU A 366 4.41 3.62 -21.90
N LEU A 367 3.29 3.33 -21.22
CA LEU A 367 3.09 2.09 -20.45
C LEU A 367 2.22 1.04 -21.16
N VAL A 368 1.48 1.45 -22.18
CA VAL A 368 0.49 0.64 -22.89
C VAL A 368 0.94 0.37 -24.31
N THR A 369 0.99 -0.90 -24.69
CA THR A 369 1.40 -1.32 -26.04
C THR A 369 0.17 -1.52 -26.95
N VAL A 370 0.39 -1.55 -28.26
CA VAL A 370 -0.68 -1.86 -29.24
C VAL A 370 -1.34 -3.21 -28.95
N ALA A 371 -0.58 -4.19 -28.47
CA ALA A 371 -1.08 -5.50 -28.10
C ALA A 371 -2.06 -5.45 -26.90
N ASP A 372 -2.06 -4.38 -26.12
CA ASP A 372 -2.89 -4.24 -24.91
C ASP A 372 -4.28 -3.66 -25.22
N PHE A 373 -4.44 -2.94 -26.34
CA PHE A 373 -5.64 -2.14 -26.63
C PHE A 373 -6.94 -2.95 -26.58
N GLU A 374 -6.98 -4.12 -27.21
CA GLU A 374 -8.18 -4.98 -27.22
C GLU A 374 -8.54 -5.48 -25.82
N TRP A 375 -7.55 -5.76 -24.98
CA TRP A 375 -7.82 -6.23 -23.62
C TRP A 375 -8.29 -5.09 -22.72
N LEU A 376 -7.64 -3.93 -22.78
CA LEU A 376 -8.07 -2.73 -22.04
C LEU A 376 -9.49 -2.32 -22.44
N ALA A 377 -9.82 -2.38 -23.74
CA ALA A 377 -11.16 -2.10 -24.21
C ALA A 377 -12.19 -3.09 -23.65
N ARG A 378 -11.89 -4.39 -23.63
CA ARG A 378 -12.74 -5.39 -22.97
C ARG A 378 -12.93 -5.11 -21.49
N ILE A 379 -11.88 -4.72 -20.76
CA ILE A 379 -11.98 -4.35 -19.34
C ILE A 379 -12.96 -3.19 -19.18
N SER A 380 -12.83 -2.12 -19.98
CA SER A 380 -13.70 -0.95 -19.85
C SER A 380 -15.17 -1.24 -20.19
N VAL A 381 -15.44 -2.12 -21.14
CA VAL A 381 -16.81 -2.48 -21.54
C VAL A 381 -17.43 -3.47 -20.56
N THR A 382 -16.71 -4.54 -20.20
CA THR A 382 -17.26 -5.61 -19.35
C THR A 382 -17.19 -5.31 -17.85
N LYS A 383 -16.35 -4.33 -17.46
CA LYS A 383 -16.01 -3.97 -16.08
C LYS A 383 -15.32 -5.10 -15.29
N HIS A 384 -14.67 -6.02 -15.99
CA HIS A 384 -13.99 -7.18 -15.42
C HIS A 384 -12.59 -7.35 -15.99
N MET A 385 -11.61 -7.47 -15.10
CA MET A 385 -10.24 -7.80 -15.48
C MET A 385 -9.98 -9.31 -15.48
N THR A 386 -10.56 -9.99 -16.47
CA THR A 386 -10.27 -11.40 -16.76
C THR A 386 -8.98 -11.50 -17.55
N VAL A 387 -8.04 -12.33 -17.07
CA VAL A 387 -6.76 -12.55 -17.76
C VAL A 387 -6.98 -13.46 -18.97
N PRO A 388 -6.58 -13.07 -20.19
CA PRO A 388 -6.81 -13.87 -21.40
C PRO A 388 -6.05 -15.21 -21.40
N ASP A 389 -4.82 -15.22 -20.90
CA ASP A 389 -3.91 -16.37 -20.90
C ASP A 389 -2.88 -16.27 -19.76
N GLN A 390 -2.04 -17.30 -19.61
CA GLN A 390 -1.04 -17.34 -18.54
C GLN A 390 0.04 -16.25 -18.67
N GLN A 391 0.42 -15.88 -19.90
CA GLN A 391 1.48 -14.91 -20.18
C GLN A 391 1.03 -13.49 -19.82
N ARG A 392 -0.25 -13.17 -20.03
CA ARG A 392 -0.88 -11.89 -19.68
C ARG A 392 -1.05 -11.66 -18.17
N ARG A 393 -0.65 -12.59 -17.30
CA ARG A 393 -0.68 -12.37 -15.84
C ARG A 393 0.30 -11.29 -15.40
N VAL A 394 1.48 -11.22 -16.03
CA VAL A 394 2.48 -10.19 -15.75
C VAL A 394 1.93 -8.81 -16.12
N ASP A 395 1.26 -8.72 -17.27
CA ASP A 395 0.59 -7.50 -17.71
C ASP A 395 -0.53 -7.08 -16.76
N LYS A 396 -1.31 -8.04 -16.22
CA LYS A 396 -2.33 -7.72 -15.20
C LYS A 396 -1.71 -7.03 -14.00
N GLU A 397 -0.60 -7.57 -13.50
CA GLU A 397 0.08 -6.93 -12.39
C GLU A 397 0.59 -5.56 -12.80
N ARG A 398 1.30 -5.43 -13.93
CA ARG A 398 1.74 -4.13 -14.45
C ARG A 398 0.60 -3.11 -14.48
N PHE A 399 -0.57 -3.47 -14.98
CA PHE A 399 -1.71 -2.56 -15.08
C PHE A 399 -2.26 -2.09 -13.73
N LEU A 400 -2.37 -2.97 -12.73
CA LEU A 400 -2.78 -2.58 -11.39
C LEU A 400 -1.69 -1.77 -10.69
N SER A 401 -0.44 -2.22 -10.85
CA SER A 401 0.73 -1.69 -10.21
C SER A 401 1.07 -0.27 -10.71
N GLN A 402 0.74 0.05 -11.96
CA GLN A 402 0.91 1.38 -12.55
C GLN A 402 -0.41 2.16 -12.66
N SER A 403 -1.51 1.66 -12.06
CA SER A 403 -2.83 2.29 -12.10
C SER A 403 -3.36 2.54 -13.53
N VAL A 404 -2.98 1.69 -14.49
CA VAL A 404 -3.62 1.65 -15.83
C VAL A 404 -5.07 1.19 -15.68
N VAL A 405 -5.29 0.21 -14.80
CA VAL A 405 -6.59 -0.30 -14.40
C VAL A 405 -6.82 0.03 -12.93
N LEU A 406 -7.98 0.60 -12.64
CA LEU A 406 -8.47 0.90 -11.30
C LEU A 406 -9.48 -0.18 -10.89
N ARG A 407 -9.49 -0.51 -9.59
CA ARG A 407 -10.42 -1.46 -9.00
C ARG A 407 -11.31 -0.77 -7.99
N TYR A 408 -12.60 -1.05 -8.07
CA TYR A 408 -13.65 -0.47 -7.25
C TYR A 408 -14.45 -1.56 -6.54
N GLN A 409 -15.17 -1.19 -5.48
CA GLN A 409 -15.99 -2.13 -4.72
C GLN A 409 -17.38 -1.56 -4.40
N ASN A 410 -18.40 -2.39 -4.68
CA ASN A 410 -19.78 -2.30 -4.20
C ASN A 410 -20.08 -3.62 -3.45
N ASP A 411 -21.30 -4.17 -3.59
CA ASP A 411 -21.61 -5.57 -3.22
C ASP A 411 -20.70 -6.57 -3.96
N ARG A 412 -20.23 -6.20 -5.17
CA ARG A 412 -19.22 -6.93 -5.94
C ARG A 412 -18.10 -6.00 -6.38
N ALA A 413 -16.88 -6.53 -6.41
CA ALA A 413 -15.73 -5.84 -7.00
C ALA A 413 -15.88 -5.75 -8.53
N TRP A 414 -15.36 -4.67 -9.11
CA TRP A 414 -15.30 -4.45 -10.54
C TRP A 414 -14.06 -3.61 -10.90
N ASP A 415 -13.65 -3.68 -12.15
CA ASP A 415 -12.46 -3.02 -12.66
C ASP A 415 -12.83 -2.06 -13.80
N ASP A 416 -12.08 -0.96 -13.95
CA ASP A 416 -12.18 -0.07 -15.11
C ASP A 416 -10.83 0.57 -15.42
N LEU A 417 -10.71 1.20 -16.57
CA LEU A 417 -9.51 1.93 -16.94
C LEU A 417 -9.40 3.22 -16.12
N HIS A 418 -8.17 3.66 -15.87
CA HIS A 418 -7.95 5.06 -15.51
C HIS A 418 -8.51 5.95 -16.63
N PRO A 419 -9.17 7.09 -16.33
CA PRO A 419 -9.82 7.90 -17.37
C PRO A 419 -8.87 8.32 -18.50
N ALA A 420 -7.60 8.61 -18.18
CA ALA A 420 -6.59 8.94 -19.19
C ALA A 420 -6.26 7.76 -20.12
N VAL A 421 -6.24 6.52 -19.61
CA VAL A 421 -5.99 5.31 -20.42
C VAL A 421 -7.12 5.08 -21.41
N ALA A 422 -8.37 5.33 -21.01
CA ALA A 422 -9.54 5.20 -21.88
C ALA A 422 -9.51 6.18 -23.07
N GLU A 423 -8.78 7.29 -22.95
CA GLU A 423 -8.64 8.32 -23.99
C GLU A 423 -7.39 8.14 -24.87
N ILE A 424 -6.56 7.13 -24.61
CA ILE A 424 -5.48 6.76 -25.54
C ILE A 424 -6.12 6.38 -26.89
N PRO A 425 -5.71 6.98 -28.03
CA PRO A 425 -6.45 6.85 -29.30
C PRO A 425 -6.76 5.41 -29.71
N GLY A 426 -5.79 4.50 -29.58
CA GLY A 426 -5.98 3.09 -29.93
C GLY A 426 -6.88 2.32 -28.95
N VAL A 427 -6.85 2.66 -27.66
CA VAL A 427 -7.75 2.09 -26.64
C VAL A 427 -9.17 2.59 -26.87
N LYS A 428 -9.33 3.90 -27.07
CA LYS A 428 -10.62 4.54 -27.35
C LYS A 428 -11.30 3.96 -28.58
N ALA A 429 -10.57 3.85 -29.69
CA ALA A 429 -11.07 3.25 -30.92
C ALA A 429 -11.45 1.76 -30.74
N ALA A 430 -10.73 1.02 -29.89
CA ALA A 430 -11.11 -0.36 -29.55
C ALA A 430 -12.37 -0.42 -28.66
N ILE A 431 -12.54 0.49 -27.71
CA ILE A 431 -13.76 0.59 -26.88
C ILE A 431 -14.99 0.88 -27.76
N GLU A 432 -14.88 1.86 -28.67
CA GLU A 432 -15.97 2.26 -29.58
C GLU A 432 -16.38 1.10 -30.51
N ARG A 433 -15.42 0.39 -31.09
CA ARG A 433 -15.68 -0.82 -31.89
C ARG A 433 -16.41 -1.90 -31.09
N LEU A 434 -15.94 -2.21 -29.88
CA LEU A 434 -16.55 -3.25 -29.04
C LEU A 434 -17.98 -2.90 -28.59
N ARG A 435 -18.27 -1.64 -28.29
CA ARG A 435 -19.63 -1.21 -27.94
C ARG A 435 -20.58 -1.33 -29.12
N SER A 436 -20.14 -0.88 -30.31
CA SER A 436 -20.93 -0.97 -31.54
C SER A 436 -21.29 -2.44 -31.87
N SER A 437 -20.32 -3.36 -31.76
CA SER A 437 -20.58 -4.78 -31.99
C SER A 437 -21.47 -5.45 -30.94
N ALA A 438 -21.54 -4.92 -29.71
CA ALA A 438 -22.43 -5.45 -28.68
C ALA A 438 -23.87 -4.98 -28.87
N GLU A 439 -24.07 -3.79 -29.43
CA GLU A 439 -25.38 -3.25 -29.81
C GLU A 439 -25.96 -3.96 -31.04
N ASP A 440 -25.13 -4.36 -32.01
CA ASP A 440 -25.56 -5.14 -33.18
C ASP A 440 -26.00 -6.59 -32.86
N LEU A 441 -25.67 -7.09 -31.67
CA LEU A 441 -26.00 -8.45 -31.19
C LEU A 441 -27.18 -8.50 -30.20
N ALA A 442 -27.71 -7.34 -29.78
CA ALA A 442 -28.81 -7.20 -28.83
C ALA A 442 -30.10 -6.78 -29.55
#